data_AF-A0A0B8QN95-F1
#
_entry.id   AF-A0A0B8QN95-F1
#
_cell.length_a   1.000
_cell.length_b   1.000
_cell.length_c   1.000
_cell.angle_alpha   90.00
_cell.angle_beta   90.00
_cell.angle_gamma   90.00
#
_symmetry.space_group_name_H-M   'P 1'
#
loop_
_entity.id
_entity.type
_entity.pdbx_description
1 polymer ?
#
loop_
_entity_poly.entity_id
_entity_poly.type
_entity_poly.pdbx_seq_one_letter_code
_entity_poly.pdbx_strand_id
1 'polypeptide(L)'
;MAEQFAKAWEGFAAGEWQNDVNVRDFIQKNYTPYEGDESFLVSEGTEATNTLWAKVMEGIKQENSTHAPVDFDTSVISTITSHDAGYINKDLETIVGLQTEAPLKRAII
;
A
#
# COMPACT_ATOMS: atom_id res chain seq x y z
N MET A 1 21.41 -20.63 -4.28
CA MET A 1 20.30 -19.66 -4.11
C MET A 1 19.38 -20.22 -3.03
N ALA A 2 19.00 -19.44 -2.02
CA ALA A 2 18.07 -19.91 -1.00
C ALA A 2 16.75 -20.38 -1.65
N GLU A 3 16.13 -21.45 -1.14
CA GLU A 3 14.90 -22.04 -1.69
C GLU A 3 13.76 -21.00 -1.83
N GLN A 4 13.71 -20.05 -0.89
CA GLN A 4 12.78 -18.92 -0.92
C GLN A 4 12.92 -18.05 -2.18
N PHE A 5 14.14 -17.77 -2.62
CA PHE A 5 14.39 -16.96 -3.82
C PHE A 5 14.05 -17.75 -5.09
N ALA A 6 14.39 -19.04 -5.14
CA ALA A 6 14.06 -19.88 -6.29
C ALA A 6 12.54 -19.92 -6.55
N LYS A 7 11.73 -20.01 -5.49
CA LYS A 7 10.26 -19.98 -5.59
C LYS A 7 9.73 -18.58 -5.93
N ALA A 8 10.24 -17.52 -5.30
CA ALA A 8 9.77 -16.16 -5.55
C ALA A 8 10.18 -15.60 -6.91
N TRP A 9 11.23 -16.15 -7.52
CA TRP A 9 11.79 -15.68 -8.81
C TRP A 9 11.40 -16.54 -10.01
N GLU A 10 10.52 -17.51 -9.81
CA GLU A 10 10.05 -18.39 -10.87
C GLU A 10 9.43 -17.59 -12.02
N GLY A 11 9.88 -17.86 -13.25
CA GLY A 11 9.40 -17.18 -14.46
C GLY A 11 10.09 -15.85 -14.80
N PHE A 12 10.92 -15.28 -13.91
CA PHE A 12 11.70 -14.09 -14.24
C PHE A 12 12.96 -14.42 -15.04
N ALA A 13 13.29 -13.55 -16.00
CA ALA A 13 14.54 -13.57 -16.74
C ALA A 13 15.73 -13.29 -15.81
N ALA A 14 16.72 -14.19 -15.85
CA ALA A 14 17.94 -14.08 -15.06
C ALA A 14 18.76 -12.82 -15.41
N GLY A 15 19.48 -12.29 -14.42
CA GLY A 15 20.26 -11.07 -14.54
C GLY A 15 21.19 -10.83 -13.37
N GLU A 16 21.89 -9.69 -13.39
CA GLU A 16 22.77 -9.24 -12.29
C GLU A 16 21.97 -9.04 -10.99
N TRP A 17 20.68 -8.71 -11.12
CA TRP A 17 19.75 -8.54 -10.00
C TRP A 17 19.61 -9.77 -9.08
N GLN A 18 20.01 -10.95 -9.53
CA GLN A 18 19.98 -12.18 -8.71
C GLN A 18 21.19 -12.31 -7.77
N ASN A 19 22.26 -11.56 -8.04
CA ASN A 19 23.52 -11.64 -7.30
C ASN A 19 23.79 -10.36 -6.49
N ASP A 20 23.30 -9.20 -6.95
CA ASP A 20 23.42 -7.90 -6.29
C ASP A 20 22.06 -7.19 -6.23
N VAL A 21 21.91 -6.26 -5.29
CA VAL A 21 20.69 -5.42 -5.19
C VAL A 21 20.63 -4.46 -6.38
N ASN A 22 19.96 -4.89 -7.45
CA ASN A 22 19.85 -4.14 -8.69
C ASN A 22 18.42 -4.18 -9.27
N VAL A 23 17.53 -3.36 -8.69
CA VAL A 23 16.12 -3.26 -9.10
C VAL A 23 15.99 -2.79 -10.56
N ARG A 24 16.95 -2.01 -11.07
CA ARG A 24 16.96 -1.55 -12.47
C ARG A 24 17.10 -2.71 -13.44
N ASP A 25 18.09 -3.58 -13.24
CA ASP A 25 18.31 -4.76 -14.11
C ASP A 25 17.11 -5.72 -14.05
N PHE A 26 16.53 -5.92 -12.86
CA PHE A 26 15.29 -6.70 -12.71
C PHE A 26 14.16 -6.14 -13.56
N ILE A 27 13.84 -4.85 -13.43
CA ILE A 27 12.74 -4.22 -14.19
C ILE A 27 13.02 -4.35 -15.68
N GLN A 28 14.19 -3.93 -16.15
CA GLN A 28 14.54 -3.91 -17.58
C GLN A 28 14.41 -5.29 -18.24
N LYS A 29 14.71 -6.37 -17.52
CA LYS A 29 14.64 -7.74 -18.04
C LYS A 29 13.25 -8.36 -17.99
N ASN A 30 12.34 -7.86 -17.15
CA ASN A 30 11.11 -8.57 -16.78
C ASN A 30 9.80 -7.80 -17.04
N TYR A 31 9.85 -6.49 -17.26
CA TYR A 31 8.64 -5.74 -17.59
C TYR A 31 8.17 -6.06 -19.01
N THR A 32 6.86 -6.03 -19.23
CA THR A 32 6.28 -6.08 -20.57
C THR A 32 5.85 -4.66 -20.95
N PRO A 33 6.49 -4.01 -21.94
CA PRO A 33 6.00 -2.76 -22.48
C PRO A 33 4.55 -2.92 -22.95
N TYR A 34 3.70 -1.96 -22.59
CA TYR A 34 2.31 -1.94 -23.01
C TYR A 34 2.06 -0.70 -23.86
N GLU A 35 1.73 -0.90 -25.15
CA GLU A 35 1.45 0.15 -26.13
C GLU A 35 -0.03 0.14 -26.58
N GLY A 36 -0.88 -0.61 -25.89
CA GLY A 36 -2.32 -0.66 -26.12
C GLY A 36 -3.09 0.51 -25.49
N ASP A 37 -4.40 0.36 -25.36
CA ASP A 37 -5.32 1.37 -24.82
C ASP A 37 -5.94 0.94 -23.48
N GLU A 38 -6.82 1.76 -22.92
CA GLU A 38 -7.47 1.52 -21.64
C GLU A 38 -8.60 0.48 -21.68
N SER A 39 -8.90 -0.14 -22.83
CA SER A 39 -10.08 -1.01 -22.98
C SER A 39 -10.05 -2.28 -22.11
N PHE A 40 -8.86 -2.69 -21.64
CA PHE A 40 -8.71 -3.83 -20.72
C PHE A 40 -9.02 -3.48 -19.26
N LEU A 41 -9.15 -2.19 -18.93
CA LEU A 41 -9.40 -1.75 -17.57
C LEU A 41 -10.80 -2.18 -17.11
N VAL A 42 -10.86 -2.71 -15.89
CA VAL A 42 -12.13 -2.88 -15.17
C VAL A 42 -12.53 -1.50 -14.65
N SER A 43 -13.64 -0.96 -15.16
CA SER A 43 -14.07 0.41 -14.87
C SER A 43 -14.61 0.61 -13.46
N GLU A 44 -15.11 -0.46 -12.83
CA GLU A 44 -15.72 -0.42 -11.51
C GLU A 44 -14.78 -0.96 -10.43
N GLY A 45 -14.73 -0.28 -9.30
CA GLY A 45 -14.11 -0.81 -8.09
C GLY A 45 -14.86 -2.03 -7.57
N THR A 46 -14.14 -2.95 -6.91
CA THR A 46 -14.79 -4.05 -6.20
C THR A 46 -15.66 -3.51 -5.07
N GLU A 47 -16.64 -4.30 -4.60
CA GLU A 47 -17.47 -3.92 -3.43
C GLU A 47 -16.61 -3.60 -2.20
N ALA A 48 -15.56 -4.39 -1.96
CA ALA A 48 -14.60 -4.14 -0.89
C ALA A 48 -13.91 -2.78 -1.06
N THR A 49 -13.41 -2.47 -2.27
CA THR A 49 -12.79 -1.17 -2.59
C THR A 49 -13.75 -0.02 -2.35
N ASN A 50 -14.97 -0.10 -2.86
CA ASN A 50 -15.97 0.97 -2.74
C ASN A 50 -16.39 1.18 -1.28
N THR A 51 -16.51 0.10 -0.51
CA THR A 51 -16.85 0.14 0.92
C THR A 51 -15.73 0.78 1.75
N LEU A 52 -14.48 0.35 1.52
CA LEU A 52 -13.30 0.91 2.18
C LEU A 52 -13.16 2.40 1.87
N TRP A 53 -13.29 2.77 0.59
CA TRP A 53 -13.17 4.15 0.15
C TRP A 53 -14.26 5.04 0.73
N ALA A 54 -15.52 4.60 0.71
CA ALA A 54 -16.63 5.33 1.32
C ALA A 54 -16.37 5.61 2.81
N LYS A 55 -15.84 4.63 3.54
CA LYS A 55 -15.50 4.78 4.97
C LYS A 55 -14.41 5.84 5.21
N VAL A 56 -13.35 5.84 4.40
CA VAL A 56 -12.27 6.83 4.49
C VAL A 56 -12.78 8.23 4.13
N MET A 57 -13.64 8.32 3.11
CA MET A 57 -14.20 9.60 2.65
C MET A 57 -15.00 10.35 3.72
N GLU A 58 -15.62 9.66 4.69
CA GLU A 58 -16.27 10.32 5.82
C GLU A 58 -15.28 11.13 6.68
N GLY A 59 -14.08 10.58 6.93
CA GLY A 59 -13.05 11.31 7.65
C GLY A 59 -12.45 12.46 6.83
N ILE A 60 -12.31 12.30 5.51
CA ILE A 60 -11.88 13.39 4.63
C ILE A 60 -12.89 14.54 4.64
N LYS A 61 -14.20 14.26 4.64
CA LYS A 61 -15.25 15.30 4.80
C LYS A 61 -15.11 16.02 6.14
N GLN A 62 -14.77 15.29 7.21
CA GLN A 62 -14.51 15.89 8.52
C GLN A 62 -13.30 16.82 8.47
N GLU A 63 -12.15 16.40 7.93
CA GLU A 63 -10.97 17.26 7.83
C GLU A 63 -11.25 18.52 7.01
N ASN A 64 -11.94 18.38 5.87
CA ASN A 64 -12.27 19.50 5.00
C ASN A 64 -13.23 20.50 5.68
N SER A 65 -14.21 20.02 6.44
CA SER A 65 -15.17 20.90 7.11
C SER A 65 -14.56 21.58 8.34
N THR A 66 -13.75 20.87 9.11
CA THR A 66 -13.15 21.37 10.35
C THR A 66 -11.85 22.14 10.12
N HIS A 67 -11.21 21.98 8.96
CA HIS A 67 -9.86 22.46 8.68
C HIS A 67 -8.84 21.98 9.73
N ALA A 68 -9.07 20.81 10.31
CA ALA A 68 -8.28 20.21 11.37
C ALA A 68 -8.11 18.70 11.12
N PRO A 69 -7.08 18.06 11.71
CA PRO A 69 -6.96 16.60 11.67
C PRO A 69 -8.19 15.90 12.24
N VAL A 70 -8.52 14.71 11.73
CA VAL A 70 -9.54 13.85 12.36
C VAL A 70 -9.16 13.52 13.79
N ASP A 71 -7.90 13.13 13.98
CA ASP A 71 -7.26 12.85 15.26
C ASP A 71 -5.73 12.96 15.12
N PHE A 72 -5.02 13.07 16.24
CA PHE A 72 -3.57 13.04 16.28
C PHE A 72 -3.03 12.58 17.64
N ASP A 73 -1.84 11.98 17.63
CA ASP A 73 -1.16 11.57 18.86
C ASP A 73 -0.80 12.76 19.75
N THR A 74 -0.93 12.58 21.05
CA THR A 74 -0.58 13.61 22.07
C THR A 74 0.45 13.14 23.07
N SER A 75 0.81 11.85 23.04
CA SER A 75 1.73 11.23 24.02
C SER A 75 2.64 10.14 23.45
N VAL A 76 2.53 9.81 22.16
CA VAL A 76 3.32 8.78 21.49
C VAL A 76 4.23 9.42 20.45
N ILE A 77 5.54 9.12 20.53
CA ILE A 77 6.54 9.54 19.54
C ILE A 77 6.64 8.43 18.49
N SER A 78 6.46 8.81 17.23
CA SER A 78 6.42 7.90 16.09
C SER A 78 7.81 7.33 15.77
N THR A 79 7.87 6.00 15.68
CA THR A 79 9.01 5.22 15.21
C THR A 79 8.48 4.07 14.36
N ILE A 80 9.37 3.24 13.78
CA ILE A 80 8.97 2.11 12.93
C ILE A 80 8.03 1.13 13.65
N THR A 81 8.13 0.99 14.99
CA THR A 81 7.39 -0.01 15.78
C THR A 81 6.60 0.59 16.94
N SER A 82 6.36 1.91 16.95
CA SER A 82 5.66 2.59 18.07
C SER A 82 4.16 2.35 18.11
N HIS A 83 3.55 2.04 16.96
CA HIS A 83 2.12 1.90 16.79
C HIS A 83 1.76 0.45 16.49
N ASP A 84 0.60 0.04 17.00
CA ASP A 84 0.01 -1.24 16.65
C ASP A 84 -0.57 -1.22 15.22
N ALA A 85 -0.94 -2.40 14.71
CA ALA A 85 -1.56 -2.52 13.39
C ALA A 85 -2.91 -1.79 13.33
N GLY A 86 -3.01 -0.81 12.43
CA GLY A 86 -4.26 -0.14 12.09
C GLY A 86 -4.95 -0.72 10.85
N TYR A 87 -6.28 -0.59 10.81
CA TYR A 87 -7.13 -1.08 9.72
C TYR A 87 -8.29 -0.13 9.45
N ILE A 88 -8.73 -0.03 8.19
CA ILE A 88 -10.01 0.60 7.85
C ILE A 88 -11.14 -0.41 8.08
N ASN A 89 -10.98 -1.61 7.53
CA ASN A 89 -11.80 -2.79 7.77
C ASN A 89 -10.98 -4.04 7.43
N LYS A 90 -10.46 -4.69 8.47
CA LYS A 90 -9.51 -5.81 8.36
C LYS A 90 -9.98 -6.96 7.47
N ASP A 91 -11.29 -7.20 7.39
CA ASP A 91 -11.86 -8.30 6.61
C ASP A 91 -11.99 -7.98 5.11
N LEU A 92 -11.88 -6.70 4.72
CA LEU A 92 -12.05 -6.24 3.34
C LEU A 92 -10.73 -5.85 2.67
N GLU A 93 -9.67 -5.64 3.44
CA GLU A 93 -8.39 -5.11 2.95
C GLU A 93 -7.50 -6.20 2.32
N THR A 94 -7.26 -6.10 1.02
CA THR A 94 -6.27 -6.96 0.33
C THR A 94 -4.83 -6.53 0.63
N ILE A 95 -4.60 -5.22 0.76
CA ILE A 95 -3.33 -4.61 1.12
C ILE A 95 -3.54 -3.83 2.41
N VAL A 96 -2.69 -4.06 3.40
CA VAL A 96 -2.83 -3.54 4.76
C VAL A 96 -1.66 -2.63 5.13
N GLY A 97 -1.87 -1.78 6.13
CA GLY A 97 -0.85 -0.93 6.73
C GLY A 97 -1.32 0.52 6.83
N LEU A 98 -1.29 1.05 8.05
CA LEU A 98 -1.55 2.47 8.37
C LEU A 98 -0.38 3.04 9.16
N GLN A 99 -0.23 4.37 9.16
CA GLN A 99 0.82 5.07 9.90
C GLN A 99 0.64 4.97 11.42
N THR A 100 -0.61 4.92 11.87
CA THR A 100 -1.02 4.76 13.27
C THR A 100 -2.06 3.63 13.37
N GLU A 101 -2.60 3.39 14.55
CA GLU A 101 -3.60 2.35 14.79
C GLU A 101 -4.98 2.66 14.18
N ALA A 102 -5.20 3.88 13.66
CA ALA A 102 -6.49 4.33 13.14
C ALA A 102 -6.36 5.10 11.81
N PRO A 103 -7.35 5.00 10.91
CA PRO A 103 -7.36 5.75 9.67
C PRO A 103 -7.41 7.26 9.94
N LEU A 104 -6.58 8.01 9.22
CA LEU A 104 -6.50 9.48 9.27
C LEU A 104 -6.05 10.09 10.61
N LYS A 105 -5.63 9.26 11.58
CA LYS A 105 -4.98 9.74 12.80
C LYS A 105 -3.51 10.06 12.53
N ARG A 106 -3.08 11.29 12.85
CA ARG A 106 -1.71 11.78 12.58
C ARG A 106 -0.77 11.48 13.75
N ALA A 107 0.44 11.02 13.44
CA ALA A 107 1.47 10.78 14.45
C ALA A 107 2.25 12.05 14.81
N ILE A 108 2.98 12.02 15.94
CA ILE A 108 3.99 13.03 16.32
C ILE A 108 5.38 12.45 16.09
N ILE A 109 6.29 13.20 15.46
CA ILE A 109 7.66 12.79 15.15
C ILE A 109 8.69 13.47 16.05
#